data_AF-A0A355CHR7-F1
#
_entry.id   AF-A0A355CHR7-F1
#
_cell.length_a   1.000
_cell.length_b   1.000
_cell.length_c   1.000
_cell.angle_alpha   90.00
_cell.angle_beta   90.00
_cell.angle_gamma   90.00
#
_symmetry.space_group_name_H-M   'P 1'
#
loop_
_entity.id
_entity.type
_entity.pdbx_description
1 polymer ?
#
loop_
_entity_poly.entity_id
_entity_poly.type
_entity_poly.pdbx_seq_one_letter_code
_entity_poly.pdbx_strand_id
1 'polypeptide(L)'
;MKPHDIRREQDRRLGELMAIARQRFLDAGGDPRHPPSGLKGDDYMTDAERQEALTIARSLFNDQYIKTYLENKRQNNLQPQINS
;
A
#
# COMPACT_ATOMS: atom_id res chain seq x y z
N MET A 1 -7.51 -5.19 21.95
CA MET A 1 -7.78 -4.39 20.73
C MET A 1 -8.50 -5.28 19.73
N LYS A 2 -9.53 -4.81 19.03
CA LYS A 2 -10.22 -5.67 18.05
C LYS A 2 -9.34 -5.82 16.80
N PRO A 3 -9.37 -6.95 16.07
CA PRO A 3 -8.55 -7.15 14.87
C PRO A 3 -8.71 -6.05 13.81
N HIS A 4 -9.90 -5.47 13.70
CA HIS A 4 -10.17 -4.34 12.80
C HIS A 4 -9.42 -3.06 13.20
N ASP A 5 -9.21 -2.82 14.50
CA ASP A 5 -8.53 -1.61 14.99
C ASP A 5 -7.03 -1.69 14.68
N ILE A 6 -6.44 -2.87 14.83
CA ILE A 6 -5.03 -3.14 14.50
C ILE A 6 -4.78 -2.93 13.00
N ARG A 7 -5.67 -3.45 12.15
CA ARG A 7 -5.56 -3.27 10.70
C ARG A 7 -5.64 -1.79 10.29
N ARG A 8 -6.55 -1.03 10.90
CA ARG A 8 -6.71 0.41 10.64
C ARG A 8 -5.46 1.18 11.02
N GLU A 9 -4.87 0.87 12.17
CA GLU A 9 -3.66 1.54 12.63
C GLU A 9 -2.45 1.21 11.75
N GLN A 10 -2.31 -0.05 11.35
CA GLN A 10 -1.29 -0.48 10.39
C GLN A 10 -1.43 0.24 9.04
N ASP A 11 -2.65 0.32 8.50
CA ASP A 11 -2.91 1.02 7.25
C ASP A 11 -2.57 2.52 7.34
N ARG A 12 -2.98 3.17 8.43
CA ARG A 12 -2.64 4.56 8.74
C ARG A 12 -1.13 4.76 8.78
N ARG A 13 -0.41 3.89 9.50
CA ARG A 13 1.05 3.98 9.66
C ARG A 13 1.78 3.76 8.33
N LEU A 14 1.33 2.81 7.51
CA LEU A 14 1.88 2.62 6.18
C LEU A 14 1.70 3.87 5.32
N GLY A 15 0.52 4.49 5.37
CA GLY A 15 0.23 5.75 4.68
C GLY A 15 1.17 6.89 5.08
N GLU A 16 1.47 7.04 6.38
CA GLU A 16 2.43 8.05 6.87
C GLU A 16 3.83 7.84 6.29
N LEU A 17 4.33 6.60 6.33
CA LEU A 17 5.65 6.26 5.80
C LEU A 17 5.75 6.57 4.31
N MET A 18 4.71 6.24 3.54
CA MET A 18 4.63 6.54 2.10
C MET A 18 4.54 8.04 1.83
N ALA A 19 3.82 8.80 2.65
CA ALA A 19 3.72 10.25 2.51
C ALA A 19 5.06 10.95 2.77
N ILE A 20 5.80 10.52 3.80
CA ILE A 20 7.13 11.04 4.12
C ILE A 20 8.11 10.75 2.97
N ALA A 21 8.14 9.49 2.50
CA ALA A 21 8.97 9.10 1.37
C ALA A 21 8.63 9.90 0.10
N ARG A 22 7.33 10.11 -0.17
CA ARG A 22 6.87 10.92 -1.29
C ARG A 22 7.33 12.37 -1.18
N GLN A 23 7.23 12.99 -0.01
CA GLN A 23 7.69 14.36 0.18
C GLN A 23 9.18 14.48 -0.13
N ARG A 24 10.01 13.56 0.40
CA ARG A 24 11.46 13.54 0.13
C ARG A 24 11.78 13.34 -1.35
N PHE A 25 11.02 12.50 -2.06
CA PHE A 25 11.16 12.34 -3.51
C PHE A 25 10.90 13.65 -4.27
N LEU A 26 9.83 14.36 -3.91
CA LEU A 26 9.50 15.65 -4.53
C LEU A 26 10.54 16.71 -4.20
N ASP A 27 11.02 16.77 -2.96
CA ASP A 27 12.05 17.71 -2.52
C ASP A 27 13.39 17.49 -3.26
N ALA A 28 13.68 16.25 -3.69
CA ALA A 28 14.84 15.91 -4.50
C ALA A 28 14.68 16.21 -6.00
N GLY A 29 13.55 16.79 -6.42
CA GLY A 29 13.25 17.09 -7.83
C GLY A 29 12.58 15.94 -8.60
N GLY A 30 12.04 14.96 -7.88
CA GLY A 30 11.26 13.87 -8.48
C GLY A 30 10.00 14.38 -9.18
N ASP A 31 9.57 13.67 -10.23
CA ASP A 31 8.40 14.05 -11.03
C ASP A 31 7.10 13.87 -10.22
N PRO A 32 6.30 14.93 -9.98
CA PRO A 32 5.02 14.80 -9.29
C PRO A 32 4.02 13.84 -9.92
N ARG A 33 4.17 13.55 -11.22
CA ARG A 33 3.30 12.63 -11.99
C ARG A 33 3.73 11.17 -11.89
N HIS A 34 4.93 10.90 -11.38
CA HIS A 34 5.46 9.54 -11.28
C HIS A 34 5.88 9.23 -9.83
N PRO A 35 5.65 8.00 -9.35
CA PRO A 35 6.21 7.58 -8.08
C PRO A 35 7.71 7.29 -8.21
N PRO A 36 8.46 7.30 -7.09
CA PRO A 36 9.76 6.65 -7.02
C PRO A 36 9.69 5.18 -7.46
N SER A 37 10.81 4.57 -7.89
CA SER A 37 10.79 3.16 -8.34
C SER A 37 10.46 2.16 -7.22
N GLY A 38 10.63 2.56 -5.97
CA GLY A 38 10.42 1.70 -4.81
C GLY A 38 11.58 0.73 -4.54
N LEU A 39 12.66 0.80 -5.32
CA LEU A 39 13.90 0.07 -5.04
C LEU A 39 14.66 0.73 -3.90
N LYS A 40 15.40 -0.07 -3.11
CA LYS A 40 16.26 0.48 -2.05
C LYS A 40 17.20 1.54 -2.63
N GLY A 41 17.14 2.74 -2.07
CA GLY A 41 17.94 3.89 -2.52
C GLY A 41 17.22 4.83 -3.48
N ASP A 42 16.12 4.39 -4.08
CA ASP A 42 15.22 5.20 -4.90
C ASP A 42 13.77 5.14 -4.38
N ASP A 43 13.58 4.67 -3.15
CA ASP A 43 12.30 4.68 -2.42
C ASP A 43 12.20 5.82 -1.41
N TYR A 44 13.27 6.60 -1.24
CA TYR A 44 13.35 7.78 -0.36
C TYR A 44 13.03 7.47 1.11
N MET A 45 13.23 6.20 1.49
CA MET A 45 13.09 5.70 2.85
C MET A 45 14.45 5.41 3.46
N THR A 46 14.57 5.67 4.76
CA THR A 46 15.63 5.10 5.59
C THR A 46 15.47 3.58 5.69
N ASP A 47 16.53 2.89 6.08
CA ASP A 47 16.49 1.43 6.26
C ASP A 47 15.45 1.00 7.30
N ALA A 48 15.25 1.80 8.36
CA ALA A 48 14.24 1.53 9.39
C ALA A 48 12.81 1.71 8.88
N GLU A 49 12.54 2.83 8.19
CA GLU A 49 11.21 3.09 7.59
C GLU A 49 10.84 2.02 6.56
N ARG A 50 11.80 1.61 5.71
CA ARG A 50 11.58 0.53 4.74
C ARG A 50 11.25 -0.79 5.44
N GLN A 51 12.00 -1.15 6.47
CA GLN A 51 11.76 -2.38 7.21
C GLN A 51 10.38 -2.38 7.90
N GLU A 52 9.98 -1.24 8.46
CA GLU A 52 8.66 -1.05 9.05
C GLU A 52 7.55 -1.16 7.99
N ALA A 53 7.68 -0.44 6.86
CA ALA A 53 6.73 -0.46 5.76
C ALA A 53 6.55 -1.88 5.19
N LEU A 54 7.64 -2.62 4.99
CA LEU A 54 7.59 -4.01 4.52
C LEU A 54 6.91 -4.94 5.53
N THR A 55 7.17 -4.75 6.82
CA THR A 55 6.54 -5.55 7.89
C THR A 55 5.02 -5.31 7.92
N ILE A 56 4.61 -4.05 7.85
CA ILE A 56 3.19 -3.67 7.82
C ILE A 56 2.52 -4.18 6.54
N ALA A 57 3.13 -3.97 5.37
CA ALA A 57 2.59 -4.41 4.09
C ALA A 57 2.37 -5.93 4.06
N ARG A 58 3.31 -6.73 4.58
CA ARG A 58 3.16 -8.19 4.69
C ARG A 58 2.02 -8.61 5.62
N SER A 59 1.76 -7.84 6.67
CA SER A 59 0.62 -8.07 7.57
C SER A 59 -0.72 -7.77 6.87
N LEU A 60 -0.79 -6.64 6.16
CA LEU A 60 -2.00 -6.16 5.50
C LEU A 60 -2.36 -6.94 4.22
N PHE A 61 -1.37 -7.26 3.40
CA PHE A 61 -1.53 -7.85 2.07
C PHE A 61 -1.09 -9.32 2.04
N ASN A 62 -1.53 -10.08 3.05
CA ASN A 62 -1.27 -11.51 3.13
C ASN A 62 -2.08 -12.32 2.10
N ASP A 63 -1.77 -13.62 1.98
CA ASP A 63 -2.39 -14.52 1.02
C ASP A 63 -3.92 -14.56 1.13
N GLN A 64 -4.46 -14.48 2.34
CA GLN A 64 -5.90 -14.47 2.56
C GLN A 64 -6.54 -13.20 1.99
N TYR A 65 -5.92 -12.04 2.21
CA TYR A 65 -6.38 -10.79 1.62
C TYR A 65 -6.34 -10.84 0.09
N ILE A 66 -5.24 -11.33 -0.49
CA ILE A 66 -5.06 -11.45 -1.93
C ILE A 66 -6.12 -12.37 -2.54
N LYS A 67 -6.35 -13.54 -1.91
CA LYS A 67 -7.35 -14.50 -2.37
C LYS A 67 -8.75 -13.89 -2.37
N THR A 68 -9.15 -13.26 -1.27
CA THR A 68 -10.46 -12.60 -1.16
C THR A 68 -10.61 -11.45 -2.18
N TYR A 69 -9.56 -10.66 -2.40
CA TYR A 69 -9.57 -9.60 -3.42
C TYR A 69 -9.78 -10.17 -4.83
N LEU A 70 -9.06 -11.24 -5.20
CA LEU A 70 -9.17 -11.88 -6.51
C LEU A 70 -10.54 -12.54 -6.72
N GLU A 71 -11.09 -13.18 -5.69
CA GLU A 71 -12.44 -13.76 -5.72
C GLU A 71 -13.49 -12.67 -5.97
N ASN A 72 -13.44 -11.57 -5.22
CA ASN A 72 -14.38 -10.45 -5.40
C ASN A 72 -14.25 -9.81 -6.78
N LYS A 73 -13.02 -9.61 -7.28
CA LYS A 73 -12.77 -9.09 -8.63
C LYS A 73 -13.35 -10.02 -9.70
N ARG A 74 -13.19 -11.34 -9.54
CA ARG A 74 -13.78 -12.33 -10.45
C ARG A 74 -15.30 -12.27 -10.44
N GLN A 75 -15.93 -12.19 -9.27
CA GLN A 75 -17.40 -12.10 -9.15
C GLN A 75 -17.94 -10.82 -9.78
N ASN A 76 -17.29 -9.67 -9.53
CA ASN A 76 -17.69 -8.39 -10.11
C ASN A 76 -17.54 -8.36 -11.64
N ASN A 77 -16.53 -9.06 -12.19
CA ASN A 77 -16.35 -9.19 -13.64
C ASN A 77 -17.32 -10.19 -14.30
N LEU A 78 -17.97 -11.06 -13.51
CA LEU A 78 -18.93 -12.07 -13.98
C LEU A 78 -20.39 -11.62 -13.89
N GLN A 79 -20.69 -10.54 -13.17
CA GLN A 79 -22.00 -9.90 -13.23
C GLN A 79 -22.06 -9.08 -14.53
N PRO A 80 -22.92 -9.43 -15.51
CA PRO A 80 -23.18 -8.52 -16.61
C PRO A 80 -23.72 -7.22 -16.02
N GLN A 81 -23.28 -6.08 -16.55
CA GLN A 81 -23.93 -4.81 -16.28
C GLN A 81 -25.32 -4.87 -16.92
N ILE A 82 -26.29 -5.45 -16.22
CA ILE A 82 -27.71 -5.35 -16.56
C ILE A 82 -28.12 -3.93 -16.14
N ASN A 83 -27.77 -2.97 -16.98
CA ASN A 83 -28.33 -1.63 -16.90
C ASN A 83 -29.75 -1.73 -17.48
N SER A 84 -30.76 -1.61 -16.61
CA SER A 84 -32.16 -1.35 -16.96
C SER A 84 -32.37 0.10 -17.36
#